data_AF-X8DM18-F1
#
_entry.id   AF-X8DM18-F1
#
_cell.length_a   1.000
_cell.length_b   1.000
_cell.length_c   1.000
_cell.angle_alpha   90.00
_cell.angle_beta   90.00
_cell.angle_gamma   90.00
#
_symmetry.space_group_name_H-M   'P 1'
#
loop_
_entity.id
_entity.type
_entity.pdbx_description
1 polymer ?
#
loop_
_entity_poly.entity_id
_entity_poly.type
_entity_poly.pdbx_seq_one_letter_code
_entity_poly.pdbx_strand_id
1 'polypeptide(L)'
;MRRAAELVSSDLPEIGLQHQLSQLTNRAWPISATGGALVSALGLLRRRGLREAVASGIAVTVAAVPEGMPLVATLAQQASARRLTNFGALVRVPRSVEALGRVDVVCFDKTGTLSENRLRVARVHPVSGYSREEVLRCAAHAAPTANGGPQIHATDVAITEAASAVDGSGPPSEPDAHLPFRSGRSFSASVTDDELTVKGAPEVVLARCRDAGSDVERTVRELAASGLRVIAVARRRLDPAQIRAVDDDPDDAIAELCAGQLTPVGLLGLADTMRTEAPELLADLRDRDVDIRLITGDHPITAAAIAQELGMPVTVDQVISGAEWDAMSRKDQERAVAERVVFARMSPENKVQIVQTLERVGRVCAMVGDGSNDAAAIRAATVGIGVVARGSDPAHTVADVVLPDARIEALPQAIDEGRELWRRVQAAVSVLLGGNAGEVVFAIIGSAITGRSPLNTRQLLLVNMLTDALPAAALAVSPTTSAGERGTRGLDERVLWRAVGVRGQRRRPRPRRRGRWPVSRGGRNVRRPRRWSRWSPPSWVRRCWIRTRRWWCSRPAVRLS
;
A
#
# COMPACT_ATOMS: atom_id res chain seq x y z
N MET A 1 10.29 -13.39 16.52
CA MET A 1 9.70 -12.11 17.01
C MET A 1 10.69 -11.19 17.72
N ARG A 2 11.22 -11.51 18.92
CA ARG A 2 12.21 -10.61 19.59
C ARG A 2 13.45 -10.35 18.72
N ARG A 3 14.01 -11.40 18.10
CA ARG A 3 15.12 -11.28 17.13
C ARG A 3 14.76 -10.46 15.88
N ALA A 4 13.61 -10.71 15.25
CA ALA A 4 13.16 -9.90 14.10
C ALA A 4 12.98 -8.40 14.43
N ALA A 5 12.50 -8.08 15.64
CA ALA A 5 12.35 -6.70 16.09
C ALA A 5 13.71 -6.01 16.36
N GLU A 6 14.70 -6.76 16.83
CA GLU A 6 16.08 -6.27 17.07
C GLU A 6 16.84 -5.96 15.76
N LEU A 7 16.46 -6.58 14.64
CA LEU A 7 17.04 -6.29 13.31
C LEU A 7 16.62 -4.94 12.72
N VAL A 8 15.63 -4.27 13.32
CA VAL A 8 15.14 -2.96 12.86
C VAL A 8 15.99 -1.86 13.50
N SER A 9 17.21 -1.65 13.01
CA SER A 9 17.97 -0.43 13.30
C SER A 9 17.36 0.73 12.50
N SER A 10 16.72 1.64 13.21
CA SER A 10 15.91 2.74 12.69
C SER A 10 16.74 3.90 12.15
N ASP A 11 17.27 3.77 10.95
CA ASP A 11 17.52 4.92 10.09
C ASP A 11 16.59 4.77 8.87
N LEU A 12 15.34 5.23 9.03
CA LEU A 12 14.43 5.35 7.89
C LEU A 12 15.15 6.23 6.86
N PRO A 13 15.36 5.75 5.63
CA PRO A 13 16.20 6.46 4.68
C PRO A 13 15.61 7.86 4.43
N GLU A 14 16.49 8.87 4.30
CA GLU A 14 16.21 10.30 4.12
C GLU A 14 15.48 10.63 2.80
N ILE A 15 14.35 9.97 2.52
CA ILE A 15 13.65 9.96 1.23
C ILE A 15 12.40 10.86 1.30
N GLY A 16 12.42 11.88 2.17
CA GLY A 16 11.28 12.76 2.39
C GLY A 16 11.33 14.09 1.61
N LEU A 17 10.17 14.65 1.34
CA LEU A 17 9.94 15.86 0.57
C LEU A 17 10.53 17.04 1.33
N GLN A 18 10.36 17.04 2.64
CA GLN A 18 10.98 17.98 3.56
C GLN A 18 12.52 18.03 3.37
N HIS A 19 13.14 16.86 3.19
CA HIS A 19 14.58 16.74 2.99
C HIS A 19 14.99 17.24 1.59
N GLN A 20 14.24 16.89 0.53
CA GLN A 20 14.53 17.43 -0.81
C GLN A 20 14.35 18.95 -0.88
N LEU A 21 13.33 19.50 -0.20
CA LEU A 21 13.10 20.94 -0.12
C LEU A 21 14.18 21.65 0.70
N SER A 22 14.71 21.03 1.76
CA SER A 22 15.84 21.60 2.51
C SER A 22 17.13 21.60 1.69
N GLN A 23 17.39 20.55 0.90
CA GLN A 23 18.50 20.53 -0.05
C GLN A 23 18.39 21.63 -1.11
N LEU A 24 17.19 21.85 -1.67
CA LEU A 24 16.94 22.96 -2.60
C LEU A 24 17.19 24.32 -1.94
N THR A 25 16.78 24.48 -0.68
CA THR A 25 17.06 25.70 0.11
C THR A 25 18.57 25.93 0.26
N ASN A 26 19.30 24.88 0.63
CA ASN A 26 20.75 24.94 0.83
C ASN A 26 21.51 25.25 -0.47
N ARG A 27 21.03 24.77 -1.62
CA ARG A 27 21.60 25.12 -2.93
C ARG A 27 21.27 26.56 -3.36
N ALA A 28 20.11 27.09 -3.00
CA ALA A 28 19.71 28.46 -3.33
C ALA A 28 20.41 29.52 -2.45
N TRP A 29 20.80 29.16 -1.22
CA TRP A 29 21.37 30.09 -0.24
C TRP A 29 22.66 30.79 -0.71
N PRO A 30 23.66 30.13 -1.32
CA PRO A 30 24.86 30.80 -1.83
C PRO A 30 24.54 31.88 -2.88
N ILE A 31 23.64 31.58 -3.82
CA ILE A 31 23.22 32.52 -4.88
C ILE A 31 22.61 33.78 -4.25
N SER A 32 21.80 33.57 -3.22
CA SER A 32 21.12 34.61 -2.44
C SER A 32 22.13 35.53 -1.73
N ALA A 33 23.09 34.92 -1.02
CA ALA A 33 24.12 35.60 -0.28
C ALA A 33 25.03 36.43 -1.21
N THR A 34 25.42 35.86 -2.36
CA THR A 34 26.21 36.58 -3.38
C THR A 34 25.43 37.78 -3.93
N GLY A 35 24.13 37.62 -4.22
CA GLY A 35 23.29 38.74 -4.67
C GLY A 35 23.20 39.88 -3.65
N GLY A 36 23.00 39.55 -2.37
CA GLY A 36 22.96 40.54 -1.28
C GLY A 36 24.30 41.23 -1.06
N ALA A 37 25.41 40.50 -1.14
CA ALA A 37 26.76 41.07 -1.06
C ALA A 37 27.02 42.05 -2.22
N LEU A 38 26.64 41.68 -3.45
CA LEU A 38 26.79 42.52 -4.63
C LEU A 38 26.00 43.84 -4.50
N VAL A 39 24.75 43.76 -4.03
CA VAL A 39 23.91 44.96 -3.83
C VAL A 39 24.45 45.84 -2.70
N SER A 40 24.97 45.26 -1.62
CA SER A 40 25.64 46.02 -0.56
C SER A 40 26.88 46.73 -1.07
N ALA A 41 27.74 46.03 -1.81
CA ALA A 41 28.96 46.59 -2.39
C ALA A 41 28.62 47.73 -3.37
N LEU A 42 27.62 47.54 -4.24
CA LEU A 42 27.17 48.59 -5.15
C LEU A 42 26.61 49.82 -4.41
N GLY A 43 25.91 49.60 -3.31
CA GLY A 43 25.43 50.67 -2.42
C GLY A 43 26.57 51.48 -1.81
N LEU A 44 27.65 50.81 -1.37
CA LEU A 44 28.85 51.45 -0.85
C LEU A 44 29.64 52.20 -1.93
N LEU A 45 29.82 51.61 -3.12
CA LEU A 45 30.47 52.28 -4.25
C LEU A 45 29.75 53.57 -4.65
N ARG A 46 28.43 53.62 -4.49
CA ARG A 46 27.61 54.82 -4.71
C ARG A 46 27.59 55.80 -3.54
N ARG A 47 28.54 55.68 -2.59
CA ARG A 47 28.71 56.56 -1.42
C ARG A 47 27.48 56.70 -0.54
N ARG A 48 26.79 55.58 -0.25
CA ARG A 48 25.70 55.61 0.74
C ARG A 48 26.19 55.37 2.15
N GLY A 49 25.34 55.77 3.09
CA GLY A 49 25.47 55.33 4.46
C GLY A 49 25.53 53.80 4.52
N LEU A 50 26.49 53.29 5.30
CA LEU A 50 26.70 51.85 5.54
C LEU A 50 25.39 51.12 5.90
N ARG A 51 24.54 51.75 6.73
CA ARG A 51 23.22 51.21 7.09
C ARG A 51 22.33 50.96 5.88
N GLU A 52 22.25 51.88 4.91
CA GLU A 52 21.37 51.73 3.74
C GLU A 52 21.88 50.63 2.80
N ALA A 53 23.20 50.55 2.62
CA ALA A 53 23.83 49.53 1.78
C ALA A 53 23.61 48.11 2.36
N VAL A 54 23.87 47.94 3.65
CA VAL A 54 23.65 46.66 4.36
C VAL A 54 22.18 46.29 4.37
N ALA A 55 21.27 47.23 4.64
CA ALA A 55 19.83 46.97 4.63
C ALA A 55 19.33 46.50 3.24
N SER A 56 19.86 47.09 2.16
CA SER A 56 19.52 46.68 0.79
C SER A 56 20.04 45.29 0.45
N GLY A 57 21.25 44.95 0.91
CA GLY A 57 21.80 43.59 0.76
C GLY A 57 20.98 42.54 1.52
N ILE A 58 20.63 42.82 2.79
CA ILE A 58 19.79 41.93 3.59
C ILE A 58 18.43 41.70 2.90
N ALA A 59 17.82 42.74 2.34
CA ALA A 59 16.54 42.61 1.62
C ALA A 59 16.64 41.63 0.43
N VAL A 60 17.74 41.66 -0.34
CA VAL A 60 17.98 40.75 -1.47
C VAL A 60 18.29 39.33 -1.00
N THR A 61 19.08 39.18 0.07
CA THR A 61 19.37 37.86 0.64
C THR A 61 18.09 37.18 1.14
N VAL A 62 17.24 37.92 1.85
CA VAL A 62 15.95 37.42 2.36
C VAL A 62 14.99 37.09 1.21
N ALA A 63 15.00 37.86 0.11
CA ALA A 63 14.12 37.65 -1.04
C ALA A 63 14.20 36.26 -1.67
N ALA A 64 15.37 35.64 -1.59
CA ALA A 64 15.63 34.39 -2.24
C ALA A 64 15.30 33.17 -1.37
N VAL A 65 15.07 33.36 -0.07
CA VAL A 65 14.72 32.27 0.86
C VAL A 65 13.28 31.82 0.58
N PRO A 66 13.03 30.54 0.24
CA PRO A 66 11.68 30.09 -0.10
C PRO A 66 10.91 29.66 1.16
N GLU A 67 10.45 30.64 1.94
CA GLU A 67 9.76 30.43 3.23
C GLU A 67 8.46 29.61 3.10
N GLY A 68 7.84 29.59 1.92
CA GLY A 68 6.60 28.87 1.66
C GLY A 68 6.75 27.35 1.48
N MET A 69 7.97 26.81 1.35
CA MET A 69 8.18 25.38 1.04
C MET A 69 7.67 24.42 2.13
N PRO A 70 7.95 24.63 3.43
CA PRO A 70 7.41 23.76 4.49
C PRO A 70 5.89 23.75 4.53
N LEU A 71 5.26 24.91 4.27
CA LEU A 71 3.81 25.04 4.20
C LEU A 71 3.24 24.24 3.02
N VAL A 72 3.85 24.36 1.84
CA VAL A 72 3.47 23.62 0.63
C VAL A 72 3.54 22.11 0.87
N ALA A 73 4.65 21.62 1.42
CA ALA A 73 4.82 20.19 1.71
C ALA A 73 3.74 19.66 2.66
N THR A 74 3.57 20.35 3.80
CA THR A 74 2.61 19.95 4.84
C THR A 74 1.19 19.90 4.31
N LEU A 75 0.75 20.96 3.61
CA LEU A 75 -0.61 21.04 3.08
C LEU A 75 -0.85 20.01 1.97
N ALA A 76 0.13 19.76 1.11
CA ALA A 76 0.03 18.77 0.05
C ALA A 76 -0.10 17.36 0.62
N GLN A 77 0.74 17.00 1.61
CA GLN A 77 0.70 15.71 2.29
C GLN A 77 -0.63 15.51 3.02
N GLN A 78 -1.10 16.52 3.78
CA GLN A 78 -2.38 16.45 4.48
C GLN A 78 -3.58 16.32 3.53
N ALA A 79 -3.57 17.07 2.42
CA ALA A 79 -4.63 16.97 1.42
C ALA A 79 -4.66 15.59 0.76
N SER A 80 -3.49 15.00 0.48
CA SER A 80 -3.38 13.68 -0.14
C SER A 80 -3.79 12.57 0.81
N ALA A 81 -3.35 12.63 2.07
CA ALA A 81 -3.79 11.70 3.13
C ALA A 81 -5.32 11.71 3.31
N ARG A 82 -5.95 12.89 3.30
CA ARG A 82 -7.42 13.03 3.35
C ARG A 82 -8.11 12.41 2.13
N ARG A 83 -7.55 12.58 0.93
CA ARG A 83 -8.11 11.96 -0.29
C ARG A 83 -8.02 10.44 -0.24
N LEU A 84 -6.91 9.89 0.24
CA LEU A 84 -6.74 8.44 0.41
C LEU A 84 -7.72 7.83 1.39
N THR A 85 -8.10 8.56 2.43
CA THR A 85 -9.13 8.09 3.37
C THR A 85 -10.47 7.87 2.67
N ASN A 86 -10.81 8.68 1.66
CA ASN A 86 -12.04 8.49 0.86
C ASN A 86 -11.98 7.25 -0.04
N PHE A 87 -10.79 6.75 -0.38
CA PHE A 87 -10.58 5.51 -1.13
C PHE A 87 -10.41 4.29 -0.21
N GLY A 88 -10.55 4.45 1.11
CA GLY A 88 -10.40 3.35 2.05
C GLY A 88 -8.95 3.04 2.43
N ALA A 89 -8.02 3.98 2.25
CA ALA A 89 -6.64 3.87 2.74
C ALA A 89 -6.38 4.94 3.83
N LEU A 90 -6.18 4.50 5.08
CA LEU A 90 -5.91 5.36 6.22
C LEU A 90 -4.41 5.60 6.37
N VAL A 91 -3.98 6.84 6.15
CA VAL A 91 -2.58 7.24 6.31
C VAL A 91 -2.31 7.65 7.75
N ARG A 92 -1.43 6.93 8.45
CA ARG A 92 -0.99 7.26 9.82
C ARG A 92 0.21 8.18 9.82
N VAL A 93 1.10 8.01 8.85
CA VAL A 93 2.33 8.79 8.74
C VAL A 93 2.31 9.56 7.41
N PRO A 94 2.02 10.88 7.38
CA PRO A 94 1.82 11.62 6.12
C PRO A 94 2.98 11.56 5.12
N ARG A 95 4.22 11.37 5.59
CA ARG A 95 5.41 11.19 4.72
C ARG A 95 5.35 9.93 3.87
N SER A 96 4.60 8.90 4.28
CA SER A 96 4.49 7.65 3.53
C SER A 96 3.75 7.82 2.20
N VAL A 97 2.86 8.82 2.09
CA VAL A 97 2.15 9.15 0.84
C VAL A 97 3.11 9.55 -0.27
N GLU A 98 4.19 10.24 0.09
CA GLU A 98 5.24 10.62 -0.85
C GLU A 98 6.07 9.42 -1.28
N ALA A 99 6.45 8.58 -0.32
CA ALA A 99 7.21 7.37 -0.58
C ALA A 99 6.40 6.40 -1.46
N LEU A 100 5.08 6.28 -1.26
CA LEU A 100 4.16 5.55 -2.12
C LEU A 100 4.27 5.97 -3.60
N GLY A 101 4.42 7.27 -3.86
CA GLY A 101 4.58 7.79 -5.21
C GLY A 101 5.88 7.38 -5.92
N ARG A 102 6.84 6.83 -5.16
CA ARG A 102 8.16 6.39 -5.63
C ARG A 102 8.36 4.89 -5.53
N VAL A 103 7.37 4.13 -5.06
CA VAL A 103 7.48 2.67 -4.89
C VAL A 103 7.90 2.02 -6.20
N ASP A 104 9.01 1.28 -6.14
CA ASP A 104 9.53 0.49 -7.24
C ASP A 104 9.13 -0.99 -7.12
N VAL A 105 8.87 -1.45 -5.89
CA VAL A 105 8.52 -2.83 -5.58
C VAL A 105 7.51 -2.90 -4.44
N VAL A 106 6.50 -3.74 -4.61
CA VAL A 106 5.60 -4.16 -3.54
C VAL A 106 5.88 -5.62 -3.19
N CYS A 107 6.22 -5.85 -1.92
CA CYS A 107 6.30 -7.18 -1.33
C CYS A 107 4.96 -7.50 -0.66
N PHE A 108 4.32 -8.59 -1.07
CA PHE A 108 3.09 -9.07 -0.47
C PHE A 108 3.38 -10.30 0.39
N ASP A 109 2.86 -10.30 1.62
CA ASP A 109 2.55 -11.55 2.28
C ASP A 109 1.39 -12.25 1.56
N LYS A 110 1.35 -13.59 1.60
CA LYS A 110 0.22 -14.33 1.04
C LYS A 110 -0.97 -14.31 2.00
N THR A 111 -0.77 -14.85 3.21
CA THR A 111 -1.84 -15.22 4.12
C THR A 111 -2.51 -13.95 4.66
N GLY A 112 -3.84 -13.88 4.60
CA GLY A 112 -4.64 -12.73 5.08
C GLY A 112 -4.47 -11.42 4.31
N THR A 113 -3.48 -11.34 3.43
CA THR A 113 -3.21 -10.21 2.53
C THR A 113 -3.76 -10.47 1.14
N LEU A 114 -3.16 -11.38 0.36
CA LEU A 114 -3.68 -11.78 -0.96
C LEU A 114 -4.75 -12.88 -0.83
N SER A 115 -4.74 -13.59 0.28
CA SER A 115 -5.81 -14.50 0.67
C SER A 115 -6.75 -13.86 1.70
N GLU A 116 -7.90 -14.48 1.90
CA GLU A 116 -8.91 -14.09 2.89
C GLU A 116 -8.60 -14.61 4.30
N ASN A 117 -7.50 -15.36 4.48
CA ASN A 117 -7.22 -16.15 5.69
C ASN A 117 -8.39 -17.08 6.04
N ARG A 118 -8.98 -17.69 5.02
CA ARG A 118 -10.16 -18.56 5.11
C ARG A 118 -9.88 -19.83 4.33
N LEU A 119 -9.98 -20.98 4.99
CA LEU A 119 -9.78 -22.26 4.33
C LEU A 119 -10.95 -22.59 3.39
N ARG A 120 -10.63 -23.22 2.26
CA ARG A 120 -11.58 -23.88 1.35
C ARG A 120 -11.10 -25.28 1.02
N VAL A 121 -12.03 -26.20 0.74
CA VAL A 121 -11.69 -27.50 0.17
C VAL A 121 -11.30 -27.30 -1.29
N ALA A 122 -9.99 -27.38 -1.59
CA ALA A 122 -9.45 -27.19 -2.92
C ALA A 122 -9.47 -28.48 -3.75
N ARG A 123 -9.28 -29.64 -3.11
CA ARG A 123 -9.32 -30.96 -3.76
C ARG A 123 -10.06 -31.98 -2.89
N VAL A 124 -10.78 -32.87 -3.55
CA VAL A 124 -11.38 -34.05 -2.95
C VAL A 124 -10.85 -35.26 -3.71
N HIS A 125 -10.31 -36.24 -3.00
CA HIS A 125 -9.82 -37.48 -3.57
C HIS A 125 -10.54 -38.66 -2.94
N PRO A 126 -11.59 -39.20 -3.59
CA PRO A 126 -12.29 -40.39 -3.12
C PRO A 126 -11.40 -41.63 -3.21
N VAL A 127 -11.55 -42.54 -2.25
CA VAL A 127 -11.03 -43.91 -2.37
C VAL A 127 -11.92 -44.69 -3.34
N SER A 128 -11.36 -45.69 -4.04
CA SER A 128 -12.10 -46.55 -4.97
C SER A 128 -13.43 -47.04 -4.40
N GLY A 129 -14.53 -46.77 -5.11
CA GLY A 129 -15.89 -47.13 -4.69
C GLY A 129 -16.67 -46.01 -4.02
N TYR A 130 -16.07 -44.82 -3.84
CA TYR A 130 -16.73 -43.63 -3.29
C TYR A 130 -16.81 -42.50 -4.31
N SER A 131 -17.89 -41.71 -4.25
CA SER A 131 -18.03 -40.47 -5.01
C SER A 131 -17.44 -39.27 -4.26
N ARG A 132 -17.22 -38.16 -4.97
CA ARG A 132 -16.78 -36.89 -4.37
C ARG A 132 -17.78 -36.39 -3.31
N GLU A 133 -19.07 -36.52 -3.61
CA GLU A 133 -20.18 -36.07 -2.80
C GLU A 133 -20.26 -36.89 -1.50
N GLU A 134 -20.02 -38.21 -1.58
CA GLU A 134 -19.99 -39.08 -0.40
C GLU A 134 -18.86 -38.73 0.55
N VAL A 135 -17.66 -38.44 0.04
CA VAL A 135 -16.52 -38.01 0.87
C VAL A 135 -16.86 -36.70 1.59
N LEU A 136 -17.42 -35.72 0.88
CA LEU A 136 -17.79 -34.43 1.46
C LEU A 136 -18.90 -34.56 2.51
N ARG A 137 -19.91 -35.39 2.24
CA ARG A 137 -20.99 -35.69 3.19
C ARG A 137 -20.45 -36.35 4.46
N CYS A 138 -19.65 -37.41 4.34
CA CYS A 138 -19.04 -38.07 5.50
C CYS A 138 -18.14 -37.09 6.30
N ALA A 139 -17.40 -36.22 5.62
CA ALA A 139 -16.57 -35.23 6.28
C ALA A 139 -17.39 -34.15 7.01
N ALA A 140 -18.52 -33.73 6.43
CA ALA A 140 -19.43 -32.75 7.02
C ALA A 140 -20.18 -33.30 8.24
N HIS A 141 -20.54 -34.59 8.23
CA HIS A 141 -21.13 -35.25 9.41
C HIS A 141 -20.16 -35.24 10.59
N ALA A 142 -18.86 -35.45 10.34
CA ALA A 142 -17.80 -35.28 11.35
C ALA A 142 -17.43 -33.80 11.62
N ALA A 143 -18.24 -32.83 11.16
CA ALA A 143 -18.02 -31.38 11.26
C ALA A 143 -19.29 -30.60 11.67
N PRO A 144 -20.01 -31.01 12.74
CA PRO A 144 -21.27 -30.37 13.08
C PRO A 144 -21.06 -28.88 13.38
N THR A 145 -21.92 -28.04 12.79
CA THR A 145 -21.95 -26.61 13.07
C THR A 145 -22.56 -26.40 14.44
N ALA A 146 -21.75 -26.01 15.42
CA ALA A 146 -22.21 -25.81 16.79
C ALA A 146 -23.30 -24.72 16.85
N ASN A 147 -24.48 -25.09 17.38
CA ASN A 147 -25.58 -24.19 17.68
C ASN A 147 -25.30 -23.35 18.94
N GLY A 148 -24.23 -22.53 18.90
CA GLY A 148 -23.80 -21.61 19.96
C GLY A 148 -22.58 -22.03 20.78
N GLY A 149 -22.01 -23.21 20.53
CA GLY A 149 -20.80 -23.71 21.21
C GLY A 149 -19.50 -22.97 20.84
N PRO A 150 -18.41 -23.10 21.64
CA PRO A 150 -17.21 -22.30 21.48
C PRO A 150 -16.43 -22.66 20.21
N GLN A 151 -16.13 -21.63 19.40
CA GLN A 151 -15.22 -21.59 18.24
C GLN A 151 -15.33 -22.76 17.25
N ILE A 152 -16.10 -22.55 16.18
CA ILE A 152 -16.09 -23.43 15.00
C ILE A 152 -14.68 -23.40 14.37
N HIS A 153 -14.06 -24.56 14.19
CA HIS A 153 -12.75 -24.65 13.55
C HIS A 153 -12.82 -24.24 12.07
N ALA A 154 -11.84 -23.48 11.58
CA ALA A 154 -11.79 -23.05 10.17
C ALA A 154 -11.80 -24.21 9.16
N THR A 155 -11.26 -25.37 9.55
CA THR A 155 -11.34 -26.61 8.76
C THR A 155 -12.76 -27.13 8.62
N ASP A 156 -13.56 -27.01 9.68
CA ASP A 156 -14.93 -27.52 9.74
C ASP A 156 -15.84 -26.65 8.88
N VAL A 157 -15.70 -25.32 9.01
CA VAL A 157 -16.38 -24.35 8.13
C VAL A 157 -16.11 -24.67 6.66
N ALA A 158 -14.85 -24.86 6.29
CA ALA A 158 -14.46 -25.14 4.90
C ALA A 158 -15.09 -26.44 4.35
N ILE A 159 -15.17 -27.48 5.19
CA ILE A 159 -15.75 -28.77 4.83
C ILE A 159 -17.27 -28.64 4.66
N THR A 160 -17.95 -28.02 5.62
CA THR A 160 -19.41 -27.87 5.60
C THR A 160 -19.90 -26.97 4.46
N GLU A 161 -19.14 -25.92 4.13
CA GLU A 161 -19.40 -25.08 2.96
C GLU A 161 -19.23 -25.86 1.65
N ALA A 162 -18.16 -26.66 1.54
CA ALA A 162 -17.92 -27.48 0.36
C ALA A 162 -18.99 -28.58 0.18
N ALA A 163 -19.49 -29.15 1.27
CA ALA A 163 -20.57 -30.14 1.25
C ALA A 163 -21.92 -29.49 0.88
N SER A 164 -22.25 -28.34 1.45
CA SER A 164 -23.49 -27.60 1.15
C SER A 164 -23.58 -27.11 -0.29
N ALA A 165 -22.46 -26.98 -0.99
CA ALA A 165 -22.41 -26.58 -2.40
C ALA A 165 -22.85 -27.68 -3.39
N VAL A 166 -23.26 -28.87 -2.92
CA VAL A 166 -23.73 -29.98 -3.75
C VAL A 166 -25.26 -29.93 -3.90
N ASP A 167 -25.75 -29.95 -5.14
CA ASP A 167 -27.18 -30.06 -5.45
C ASP A 167 -27.80 -31.35 -4.86
N GLY A 168 -28.63 -31.19 -3.82
CA GLY A 168 -29.45 -32.26 -3.24
C GLY A 168 -29.15 -32.62 -1.78
N SER A 169 -28.02 -32.21 -1.20
CA SER A 169 -27.77 -32.40 0.23
C SER A 169 -28.51 -31.33 1.03
N GLY A 170 -29.57 -31.71 1.74
CA GLY A 170 -30.13 -30.88 2.81
C GLY A 170 -29.06 -30.54 3.86
N PRO A 171 -29.32 -29.60 4.79
CA PRO A 171 -28.41 -29.35 5.89
C PRO A 171 -28.05 -30.70 6.56
N PRO A 172 -26.77 -30.95 6.87
CA PRO A 172 -26.38 -32.20 7.52
C PRO A 172 -27.25 -32.40 8.76
N SER A 173 -27.82 -33.60 8.90
CA SER A 173 -28.61 -33.95 10.09
C SER A 173 -27.77 -33.71 11.33
N GLU A 174 -28.37 -33.21 12.41
CA GLU A 174 -27.67 -33.12 13.69
C GLU A 174 -27.22 -34.54 14.09
N PRO A 175 -25.95 -34.74 14.42
CA PRO A 175 -25.46 -36.06 14.80
C PRO A 175 -26.04 -36.46 16.16
N ASP A 176 -26.37 -37.74 16.33
CA ASP A 176 -26.87 -38.30 17.59
C ASP A 176 -25.84 -38.13 18.71
N ALA A 177 -24.55 -38.25 18.36
CA ALA A 177 -23.44 -37.98 19.26
C ALA A 177 -22.24 -37.43 18.50
N HIS A 178 -21.50 -36.51 19.13
CA HIS A 178 -20.35 -35.86 18.51
C HIS A 178 -19.15 -35.82 19.45
N LEU A 179 -18.01 -36.28 18.94
CA LEU A 179 -16.73 -36.26 19.60
C LEU A 179 -15.83 -35.15 19.00
N PRO A 180 -15.60 -34.04 19.73
CA PRO A 180 -14.84 -32.91 19.21
C PRO A 180 -13.34 -33.22 19.08
N PHE A 181 -12.69 -32.46 18.19
CA PHE A 181 -11.24 -32.49 18.00
C PHE A 181 -10.51 -32.06 19.28
N ARG A 182 -9.41 -32.75 19.63
CA ARG A 182 -8.48 -32.35 20.69
C ARG A 182 -7.04 -32.58 20.24
N SER A 183 -6.08 -31.75 20.65
CA SER A 183 -4.68 -31.90 20.18
C SER A 183 -4.03 -33.25 20.54
N GLY A 184 -4.44 -33.90 21.63
CA GLY A 184 -3.99 -35.26 21.97
C GLY A 184 -4.66 -36.38 21.14
N ARG A 185 -5.73 -36.03 20.42
CA ARG A 185 -6.54 -36.93 19.60
C ARG A 185 -6.88 -36.18 18.30
N SER A 186 -5.95 -36.18 17.35
CA SER A 186 -5.98 -35.35 16.14
C SER A 186 -7.05 -35.78 15.10
N PHE A 187 -8.24 -36.13 15.56
CA PHE A 187 -9.42 -36.42 14.77
C PHE A 187 -10.68 -35.93 15.50
N SER A 188 -11.75 -35.76 14.75
CA SER A 188 -13.10 -35.54 15.24
C SER A 188 -14.01 -36.60 14.62
N ALA A 189 -15.04 -37.01 15.35
CA ALA A 189 -15.93 -38.06 14.93
C ALA A 189 -17.37 -37.73 15.30
N SER A 190 -18.32 -38.24 14.52
CA SER A 190 -19.74 -38.10 14.80
C SER A 190 -20.46 -39.41 14.46
N VAL A 191 -21.49 -39.72 15.22
CA VAL A 191 -22.41 -40.83 14.94
C VAL A 191 -23.73 -40.24 14.45
N THR A 192 -24.27 -40.84 13.39
CA THR A 192 -25.60 -40.53 12.86
C THR A 192 -26.23 -41.84 12.43
N ASP A 193 -27.39 -42.18 12.98
CA ASP A 193 -28.07 -43.46 12.80
C ASP A 193 -27.15 -44.66 13.12
N ASP A 194 -26.76 -45.45 12.12
CA ASP A 194 -25.86 -46.60 12.24
C ASP A 194 -24.44 -46.34 11.68
N GLU A 195 -24.10 -45.08 11.37
CA GLU A 195 -22.84 -44.71 10.73
C GLU A 195 -21.98 -43.81 11.63
N LEU A 196 -20.79 -44.30 11.98
CA LEU A 196 -19.71 -43.52 12.59
C LEU A 196 -18.86 -42.91 11.46
N THR A 197 -18.74 -41.59 11.46
CA THR A 197 -17.87 -40.85 10.54
C THR A 197 -16.73 -40.20 11.30
N VAL A 198 -15.53 -40.25 10.73
CA VAL A 198 -14.31 -39.74 11.35
C VAL A 198 -13.54 -38.90 10.35
N LYS A 199 -13.06 -37.73 10.78
CA LYS A 199 -12.12 -36.91 10.02
C LYS A 199 -10.93 -36.52 10.87
N GLY A 200 -9.75 -36.38 10.29
CA GLY A 200 -8.57 -35.99 11.06
C GLY A 200 -7.28 -35.96 10.28
N ALA A 201 -6.18 -35.89 11.02
CA ALA A 201 -4.85 -35.97 10.45
C ALA A 201 -4.66 -37.32 9.71
N PRO A 202 -4.11 -37.33 8.49
CA PRO A 202 -4.00 -38.55 7.67
C PRO A 202 -3.32 -39.71 8.40
N GLU A 203 -2.19 -39.44 9.05
CA GLU A 203 -1.41 -40.43 9.79
C GLU A 203 -2.16 -41.02 11.00
N VAL A 204 -3.10 -40.27 11.56
CA VAL A 204 -3.89 -40.66 12.73
C VAL A 204 -5.11 -41.48 12.33
N VAL A 205 -5.81 -41.07 11.26
CA VAL A 205 -7.03 -41.77 10.81
C VAL A 205 -6.70 -43.02 10.00
N LEU A 206 -5.73 -42.94 9.08
CA LEU A 206 -5.37 -44.07 8.21
C LEU A 206 -4.75 -45.22 9.00
N ALA A 207 -3.99 -44.94 10.07
CA ALA A 207 -3.44 -45.98 10.96
C ALA A 207 -4.52 -46.82 11.68
N ARG A 208 -5.78 -46.36 11.72
CA ARG A 208 -6.92 -47.05 12.34
C ARG A 208 -7.86 -47.70 11.32
N CYS A 209 -7.52 -47.61 10.03
CA CYS A 209 -8.26 -48.22 8.94
C CYS A 209 -7.82 -49.67 8.71
N ARG A 210 -8.75 -50.56 8.32
CA ARG A 210 -8.44 -51.99 8.09
C ARG A 210 -7.57 -52.24 6.86
N ASP A 211 -7.70 -51.41 5.82
CA ASP A 211 -6.99 -51.50 4.55
C ASP A 211 -6.72 -50.10 3.97
N ALA A 212 -5.84 -49.34 4.62
CA ALA A 212 -5.29 -48.13 3.99
C ALA A 212 -4.32 -48.56 2.88
N GLY A 213 -4.84 -48.78 1.67
CA GLY A 213 -4.01 -49.20 0.54
C GLY A 213 -2.83 -48.25 0.31
N SER A 214 -1.69 -48.78 -0.16
CA SER A 214 -0.46 -48.01 -0.44
C SER A 214 -0.69 -46.83 -1.41
N ASP A 215 -1.76 -46.89 -2.19
CA ASP A 215 -2.19 -45.84 -3.09
C ASP A 215 -2.67 -44.57 -2.37
N VAL A 216 -3.36 -44.72 -1.22
CA VAL A 216 -3.87 -43.59 -0.43
C VAL A 216 -2.72 -42.82 0.22
N GLU A 217 -1.72 -43.52 0.75
CA GLU A 217 -0.52 -42.88 1.34
C GLU A 217 0.32 -42.13 0.29
N ARG A 218 0.37 -42.65 -0.95
CA ARG A 218 0.96 -41.95 -2.09
C ARG A 218 0.19 -40.66 -2.39
N THR A 219 -1.14 -40.71 -2.46
CA THR A 219 -1.98 -39.52 -2.68
C THR A 219 -1.83 -38.50 -1.56
N VAL A 220 -1.76 -38.92 -0.28
CA VAL A 220 -1.50 -37.99 0.83
C VAL A 220 -0.21 -37.20 0.59
N ARG A 221 0.86 -37.89 0.20
CA ARG A 221 2.15 -37.24 -0.12
C ARG A 221 2.03 -36.30 -1.31
N GLU A 222 1.29 -36.65 -2.35
CA GLU A 222 1.09 -35.79 -3.54
C GLU A 222 0.28 -34.52 -3.23
N LEU A 223 -0.79 -34.65 -2.44
CA LEU A 223 -1.60 -33.51 -2.00
C LEU A 223 -0.80 -32.60 -1.05
N ALA A 224 -0.05 -33.19 -0.12
CA ALA A 224 0.82 -32.45 0.79
C ALA A 224 1.98 -31.76 0.05
N ALA A 225 2.58 -32.41 -0.98
CA ALA A 225 3.59 -31.82 -1.84
C ALA A 225 3.04 -30.65 -2.69
N SER A 226 1.74 -30.67 -2.96
CA SER A 226 1.00 -29.55 -3.56
C SER A 226 0.70 -28.44 -2.54
N GLY A 227 1.11 -28.58 -1.28
CA GLY A 227 0.92 -27.63 -0.16
C GLY A 227 -0.50 -27.51 0.33
N LEU A 228 -1.31 -28.53 0.06
CA LEU A 228 -2.65 -28.64 0.63
C LEU A 228 -2.54 -29.20 2.04
N ARG A 229 -3.34 -28.66 2.96
CA ARG A 229 -3.57 -29.30 4.26
C ARG A 229 -4.48 -30.51 4.03
N VAL A 230 -3.91 -31.71 4.16
CA VAL A 230 -4.63 -32.95 3.91
C VAL A 230 -5.41 -33.38 5.15
N ILE A 231 -6.67 -33.74 4.99
CA ILE A 231 -7.54 -34.33 6.01
C ILE A 231 -8.03 -35.67 5.48
N ALA A 232 -7.85 -36.74 6.25
CA ALA A 232 -8.40 -38.04 5.90
C ALA A 232 -9.81 -38.20 6.48
N VAL A 233 -10.66 -38.88 5.72
CA VAL A 233 -12.05 -39.17 6.06
C VAL A 233 -12.25 -40.68 6.04
N ALA A 234 -12.81 -41.22 7.11
CA ALA A 234 -13.11 -42.63 7.25
C ALA A 234 -14.50 -42.82 7.85
N ARG A 235 -15.05 -44.01 7.67
CA ARG A 235 -16.35 -44.38 8.24
C ARG A 235 -16.34 -45.79 8.81
N ARG A 236 -17.32 -46.08 9.65
CA ARG A 236 -17.57 -47.42 10.19
C ARG A 236 -19.07 -47.59 10.42
N ARG A 237 -19.60 -48.74 10.01
CA ARG A 237 -20.97 -49.12 10.34
C ARG A 237 -21.01 -49.72 11.75
N LEU A 238 -21.98 -49.30 12.55
CA LEU A 238 -22.15 -49.71 13.94
C LEU A 238 -23.25 -50.77 14.07
N ASP A 239 -23.04 -51.76 14.93
CA ASP A 239 -24.06 -52.75 15.26
C ASP A 239 -24.99 -52.21 16.37
N PRO A 240 -26.22 -52.75 16.54
CA PRO A 240 -27.18 -52.28 17.55
C PRO A 240 -26.69 -52.31 19.01
N ALA A 241 -25.66 -53.11 19.31
CA ALA A 241 -25.01 -53.10 20.63
C ALA A 241 -24.09 -51.89 20.80
N GLN A 242 -23.43 -51.46 19.73
CA GLN A 242 -22.50 -50.33 19.73
C GLN A 242 -23.24 -49.00 19.77
N ILE A 243 -24.39 -48.91 19.08
CA ILE A 243 -25.27 -47.73 19.13
C ILE A 243 -25.73 -47.49 20.58
N ARG A 244 -26.19 -48.54 21.27
CA ARG A 244 -26.59 -48.44 22.70
C ARG A 244 -25.44 -47.99 23.62
N ALA A 245 -24.22 -48.43 23.35
CA ALA A 245 -23.06 -47.98 24.12
C ALA A 245 -22.76 -46.47 23.92
N VAL A 246 -23.03 -45.93 22.73
CA VAL A 246 -22.91 -44.50 22.43
C VAL A 246 -24.01 -43.69 23.13
N ASP A 247 -25.23 -44.24 23.24
CA ASP A 247 -26.33 -43.59 23.98
C ASP A 247 -26.02 -43.46 25.49
N ASP A 248 -25.33 -44.46 26.07
CA ASP A 248 -24.99 -44.50 27.49
C ASP A 248 -23.80 -43.59 27.85
N ASP A 249 -22.69 -43.67 27.10
CA ASP A 249 -21.49 -42.83 27.29
C ASP A 249 -20.88 -42.43 25.93
N PRO A 250 -21.35 -41.31 25.33
CA PRO A 250 -21.01 -40.98 23.96
C PRO A 250 -19.54 -40.66 23.73
N ASP A 251 -18.86 -40.01 24.68
CA ASP A 251 -17.49 -39.54 24.47
C ASP A 251 -16.48 -40.71 24.50
N ASP A 252 -16.61 -41.60 25.48
CA ASP A 252 -15.70 -42.74 25.65
C ASP A 252 -16.02 -43.86 24.65
N ALA A 253 -17.31 -44.15 24.40
CA ALA A 253 -17.71 -45.15 23.40
C ALA A 253 -17.26 -44.77 21.99
N ILE A 254 -17.43 -43.51 21.55
CA ILE A 254 -16.97 -43.08 20.22
C ILE A 254 -15.44 -43.16 20.14
N ALA A 255 -14.71 -42.81 21.20
CA ALA A 255 -13.25 -42.90 21.21
C ALA A 255 -12.75 -44.34 21.04
N GLU A 256 -13.38 -45.30 21.73
CA GLU A 256 -13.08 -46.74 21.57
C GLU A 256 -13.45 -47.26 20.18
N LEU A 257 -14.61 -46.89 19.65
CA LEU A 257 -15.05 -47.29 18.31
C LEU A 257 -14.14 -46.75 17.20
N CYS A 258 -13.55 -45.57 17.43
CA CYS A 258 -12.55 -44.98 16.54
C CYS A 258 -11.17 -45.64 16.63
N ALA A 259 -10.88 -46.46 17.65
CA ALA A 259 -9.55 -47.03 17.88
C ALA A 259 -9.11 -48.03 16.80
N GLY A 260 -10.05 -48.57 16.01
CA GLY A 260 -9.75 -49.43 14.89
C GLY A 260 -10.97 -49.78 14.06
N GLN A 261 -10.77 -50.63 13.05
CA GLN A 261 -11.84 -51.14 12.18
C GLN A 261 -12.53 -50.10 11.29
N LEU A 262 -11.89 -48.96 11.04
CA LEU A 262 -12.40 -47.94 10.14
C LEU A 262 -12.20 -48.35 8.66
N THR A 263 -13.05 -47.84 7.78
CA THR A 263 -12.92 -47.97 6.33
C THR A 263 -12.60 -46.59 5.75
N PRO A 264 -11.51 -46.43 4.98
CA PRO A 264 -11.15 -45.15 4.40
C PRO A 264 -12.15 -44.78 3.30
N VAL A 265 -12.62 -43.53 3.32
CA VAL A 265 -13.60 -43.00 2.35
C VAL A 265 -12.92 -42.08 1.34
N GLY A 266 -12.03 -41.21 1.80
CA GLY A 266 -11.35 -40.25 0.94
C GLY A 266 -10.41 -39.30 1.67
N LEU A 267 -9.78 -38.43 0.91
CA LEU A 267 -8.91 -37.36 1.37
C LEU A 267 -9.46 -36.01 0.92
N LEU A 268 -9.37 -35.01 1.78
CA LEU A 268 -9.65 -33.61 1.47
C LEU A 268 -8.34 -32.83 1.50
N GLY A 269 -8.06 -32.07 0.44
CA GLY A 269 -6.98 -31.10 0.40
C GLY A 269 -7.55 -29.70 0.61
N LEU A 270 -7.26 -29.09 1.76
CA LEU A 270 -7.66 -27.72 2.06
C LEU A 270 -6.57 -26.74 1.66
N ALA A 271 -6.96 -25.60 1.12
CA ALA A 271 -6.09 -24.47 0.82
C ALA A 271 -6.68 -23.18 1.38
N ASP A 272 -5.87 -22.14 1.45
CA ASP A 272 -6.35 -20.79 1.72
C ASP A 272 -7.14 -20.25 0.51
N THR A 273 -8.16 -19.43 0.78
CA THR A 273 -9.01 -18.83 -0.24
C THR A 273 -8.37 -17.55 -0.72
N MET A 274 -8.05 -17.47 -2.01
CA MET A 274 -7.51 -16.25 -2.62
C MET A 274 -8.61 -15.21 -2.78
N ARG A 275 -8.28 -13.93 -2.58
CA ARG A 275 -9.20 -12.82 -2.83
C ARG A 275 -9.49 -12.72 -4.32
N THR A 276 -10.75 -12.48 -4.68
CA THR A 276 -11.19 -12.33 -6.06
C THR A 276 -10.55 -11.13 -6.77
N GLU A 277 -10.22 -10.08 -6.02
CA GLU A 277 -9.63 -8.83 -6.53
C GLU A 277 -8.10 -8.91 -6.67
N ALA A 278 -7.46 -9.92 -6.06
CA ALA A 278 -5.99 -10.00 -6.03
C ALA A 278 -5.37 -10.09 -7.44
N PRO A 279 -5.86 -10.91 -8.40
CA PRO A 279 -5.28 -10.95 -9.74
C PRO A 279 -5.36 -9.60 -10.47
N GLU A 280 -6.48 -8.88 -10.35
CA GLU A 280 -6.66 -7.56 -10.95
C GLU A 280 -5.73 -6.54 -10.31
N LEU A 281 -5.63 -6.50 -8.98
CA LEU A 281 -4.67 -5.66 -8.26
C LEU A 281 -3.23 -5.84 -8.77
N LEU A 282 -2.78 -7.09 -8.93
CA LEU A 282 -1.42 -7.39 -9.36
C LEU A 282 -1.20 -7.07 -10.85
N ALA A 283 -2.24 -7.15 -11.69
CA ALA A 283 -2.18 -6.62 -13.05
C ALA A 283 -2.04 -5.09 -13.04
N ASP A 284 -2.86 -4.40 -12.25
CA ASP A 284 -2.87 -2.95 -12.11
C ASP A 284 -1.53 -2.36 -11.62
N LEU A 285 -0.84 -3.08 -10.73
CA LEU A 285 0.49 -2.71 -10.26
C LEU A 285 1.56 -2.89 -11.35
N ARG A 286 1.50 -3.96 -12.12
CA ARG A 286 2.42 -4.19 -13.25
C ARG A 286 2.23 -3.15 -14.36
N ASP A 287 0.99 -2.79 -14.66
CA ASP A 287 0.67 -1.71 -15.62
C ASP A 287 1.22 -0.34 -15.18
N ARG A 288 1.52 -0.21 -13.88
CA ARG A 288 2.14 0.96 -13.26
C ARG A 288 3.67 0.84 -13.14
N ASP A 289 4.29 -0.17 -13.75
CA ASP A 289 5.73 -0.44 -13.69
C ASP A 289 6.23 -0.65 -12.25
N VAL A 290 5.41 -1.30 -11.42
CA VAL A 290 5.76 -1.67 -10.04
C VAL A 290 6.04 -3.15 -9.99
N ASP A 291 7.25 -3.53 -9.58
CA ASP A 291 7.61 -4.94 -9.42
C ASP A 291 6.84 -5.55 -8.24
N ILE A 292 6.48 -6.82 -8.37
CA ILE A 292 5.73 -7.55 -7.36
C ILE A 292 6.59 -8.69 -6.84
N ARG A 293 6.70 -8.83 -5.52
CA ARG A 293 7.36 -9.96 -4.87
C ARG A 293 6.38 -10.65 -3.93
N LEU A 294 6.30 -11.97 -4.00
CA LEU A 294 5.49 -12.78 -3.10
C LEU A 294 6.40 -13.38 -2.04
N ILE A 295 6.10 -13.13 -0.77
CA ILE A 295 6.84 -13.70 0.37
C ILE A 295 5.86 -14.56 1.17
N THR A 296 6.11 -15.88 1.27
CA THR A 296 5.19 -16.82 1.92
C THR A 296 5.92 -17.88 2.74
N GLY A 297 5.21 -18.41 3.74
CA GLY A 297 5.64 -19.58 4.50
C GLY A 297 5.36 -20.92 3.81
N ASP A 298 4.65 -20.91 2.66
CA ASP A 298 4.30 -22.13 1.93
C ASP A 298 5.51 -22.81 1.27
N HIS A 299 5.33 -24.07 0.88
CA HIS A 299 6.32 -24.81 0.11
C HIS A 299 6.56 -24.17 -1.28
N PRO A 300 7.79 -24.20 -1.84
CA PRO A 300 8.11 -23.58 -3.13
C PRO A 300 7.18 -23.95 -4.30
N ILE A 301 6.81 -25.22 -4.41
CA ILE A 301 5.91 -25.72 -5.47
C ILE A 301 4.53 -25.04 -5.38
N THR A 302 3.98 -24.95 -4.18
CA THR A 302 2.68 -24.33 -3.91
C THR A 302 2.73 -22.82 -4.09
N ALA A 303 3.79 -22.18 -3.60
CA ALA A 303 3.99 -20.75 -3.78
C ALA A 303 4.06 -20.36 -5.27
N ALA A 304 4.72 -21.18 -6.09
CA ALA A 304 4.75 -21.01 -7.55
C ALA A 304 3.37 -21.17 -8.19
N ALA A 305 2.61 -22.21 -7.79
CA ALA A 305 1.26 -22.43 -8.29
C ALA A 305 0.31 -21.27 -7.90
N ILE A 306 0.39 -20.77 -6.67
CA ILE A 306 -0.39 -19.61 -6.20
C ILE A 306 -0.01 -18.35 -6.97
N ALA A 307 1.28 -18.11 -7.20
CA ALA A 307 1.72 -16.97 -8.01
C ALA A 307 1.17 -17.04 -9.43
N GLN A 308 1.11 -18.23 -10.04
CA GLN A 308 0.49 -18.43 -11.35
C GLN A 308 -1.04 -18.22 -11.33
N GLU A 309 -1.74 -18.72 -10.30
CA GLU A 309 -3.19 -18.49 -10.09
C GLU A 309 -3.50 -16.99 -9.97
N LEU A 310 -2.61 -16.25 -9.32
CA LEU A 310 -2.66 -14.79 -9.20
C LEU A 310 -2.27 -14.02 -10.48
N GLY A 311 -1.95 -14.73 -11.57
CA GLY A 311 -1.57 -14.13 -12.84
C GLY A 311 -0.15 -13.54 -12.88
N MET A 312 0.73 -13.95 -11.96
CA MET A 312 2.14 -13.58 -11.95
C MET A 312 2.94 -14.51 -12.88
N PRO A 313 3.65 -14.00 -13.90
CA PRO A 313 4.49 -14.81 -14.77
C PRO A 313 5.75 -15.22 -14.00
N VAL A 314 5.74 -16.41 -13.39
CA VAL A 314 6.84 -16.93 -12.58
C VAL A 314 7.40 -18.19 -13.22
N THR A 315 8.71 -18.20 -13.49
CA THR A 315 9.46 -19.40 -13.88
C THR A 315 10.00 -20.12 -12.64
N VAL A 316 10.39 -21.40 -12.79
CA VAL A 316 10.95 -22.20 -11.69
C VAL A 316 12.18 -21.52 -11.06
N ASP A 317 13.03 -20.90 -11.88
CA ASP A 317 14.25 -20.22 -11.43
C ASP A 317 13.98 -18.93 -10.63
N GLN A 318 12.77 -18.38 -10.72
CA GLN A 318 12.36 -17.17 -9.99
C GLN A 318 11.82 -17.48 -8.59
N VAL A 319 11.76 -18.75 -8.21
CA VAL A 319 11.37 -19.20 -6.87
C VAL A 319 12.64 -19.46 -6.05
N ILE A 320 12.65 -19.04 -4.79
CA ILE A 320 13.73 -19.32 -3.84
C ILE A 320 13.13 -19.71 -2.49
N SER A 321 13.72 -20.72 -1.84
CA SER A 321 13.32 -21.15 -0.50
C SER A 321 14.08 -20.38 0.59
N GLY A 322 13.52 -20.32 1.80
CA GLY A 322 14.20 -19.74 2.96
C GLY A 322 15.55 -20.38 3.26
N ALA A 323 15.67 -21.71 3.12
CA ALA A 323 16.94 -22.41 3.33
C ALA A 323 18.02 -21.99 2.33
N GLU A 324 17.66 -21.80 1.06
CA GLU A 324 18.60 -21.28 0.04
C GLU A 324 18.99 -19.84 0.33
N TRP A 325 18.02 -19.00 0.75
CA TRP A 325 18.27 -17.61 1.11
C TRP A 325 19.24 -17.47 2.29
N ASP A 326 19.07 -18.30 3.32
CA ASP A 326 19.91 -18.29 4.53
C ASP A 326 21.34 -18.77 4.24
N ALA A 327 21.52 -19.63 3.22
CA ALA A 327 22.82 -20.10 2.77
C ALA A 327 23.56 -19.11 1.85
N MET A 328 22.88 -18.08 1.33
CA MET A 328 23.48 -17.11 0.41
C MET A 328 24.37 -16.10 1.12
N SER A 329 25.43 -15.69 0.43
CA SER A 329 26.21 -14.52 0.85
C SER A 329 25.38 -13.24 0.70
N ARG A 330 25.74 -12.17 1.42
CA ARG A 330 25.06 -10.87 1.32
C ARG A 330 25.02 -10.32 -0.12
N LYS A 331 26.06 -10.56 -0.92
CA LYS A 331 26.13 -10.13 -2.32
C LYS A 331 25.22 -10.98 -3.21
N ASP A 332 25.10 -12.27 -2.93
CA ASP A 332 24.18 -13.15 -3.66
C ASP A 332 22.72 -12.85 -3.31
N GLN A 333 22.43 -12.48 -2.06
CA GLN A 333 21.12 -12.00 -1.64
C GLN A 333 20.72 -10.72 -2.40
N GLU A 334 21.65 -9.78 -2.61
CA GLU A 334 21.41 -8.56 -3.38
C GLU A 334 21.05 -8.85 -4.85
N ARG A 335 21.69 -9.86 -5.46
CA ARG A 335 21.32 -10.35 -6.79
C ARG A 335 19.98 -11.09 -6.77
N ALA A 336 19.76 -11.95 -5.78
CA ALA A 336 18.54 -12.74 -5.65
C ALA A 336 17.31 -11.85 -5.51
N VAL A 337 17.36 -10.76 -4.74
CA VAL A 337 16.21 -9.84 -4.64
C VAL A 337 15.89 -9.12 -5.94
N ALA A 338 16.85 -8.97 -6.86
CA ALA A 338 16.63 -8.36 -8.16
C ALA A 338 16.01 -9.34 -9.18
N GLU A 339 16.38 -10.62 -9.12
CA GLU A 339 16.00 -11.64 -10.12
C GLU A 339 14.80 -12.50 -9.70
N ARG A 340 14.65 -12.77 -8.39
CA ARG A 340 13.62 -13.67 -7.85
C ARG A 340 12.32 -12.93 -7.55
N VAL A 341 11.21 -13.64 -7.75
CA VAL A 341 9.85 -13.11 -7.60
C VAL A 341 9.13 -13.75 -6.41
N VAL A 342 9.36 -15.05 -6.16
CA VAL A 342 8.67 -15.80 -5.11
C VAL A 342 9.67 -16.30 -4.07
N PHE A 343 9.44 -15.91 -2.82
CA PHE A 343 10.24 -16.25 -1.65
C PHE A 343 9.40 -17.17 -0.77
N ALA A 344 9.66 -18.48 -0.82
CA ALA A 344 8.87 -19.52 -0.18
C ALA A 344 9.54 -20.07 1.08
N ARG A 345 8.76 -20.72 1.98
CA ARG A 345 9.23 -21.21 3.29
C ARG A 345 9.98 -20.14 4.10
N MET A 346 9.54 -18.89 4.02
CA MET A 346 10.22 -17.77 4.67
C MET A 346 9.86 -17.64 6.15
N SER A 347 10.89 -17.48 6.99
CA SER A 347 10.73 -17.08 8.39
C SER A 347 10.36 -15.59 8.49
N PRO A 348 9.79 -15.12 9.63
CA PRO A 348 9.57 -13.70 9.88
C PRO A 348 10.85 -12.86 9.73
N GLU A 349 11.98 -13.38 10.19
CA GLU A 349 13.29 -12.75 10.06
C GLU A 349 13.72 -12.61 8.58
N ASN A 350 13.45 -13.61 7.75
CA ASN A 350 13.78 -13.56 6.31
C ASN A 350 12.96 -12.49 5.59
N LYS A 351 11.69 -12.26 5.98
CA LYS A 351 10.88 -11.18 5.41
C LYS A 351 11.54 -9.81 5.63
N VAL A 352 12.05 -9.57 6.84
CA VAL A 352 12.79 -8.33 7.17
C VAL A 352 14.05 -8.20 6.32
N GLN A 353 14.83 -9.28 6.21
CA GLN A 353 16.07 -9.27 5.42
C GLN A 353 15.84 -9.00 3.93
N ILE A 354 14.79 -9.57 3.33
CA ILE A 354 14.43 -9.33 1.94
C ILE A 354 14.10 -7.84 1.73
N VAL A 355 13.24 -7.27 2.57
CA VAL A 355 12.87 -5.85 2.51
C VAL A 355 14.10 -4.95 2.66
N GLN A 356 14.93 -5.18 3.67
CA GLN A 356 16.16 -4.39 3.89
C GLN A 356 17.17 -4.55 2.75
N THR A 357 17.22 -5.72 2.12
CA THR A 357 18.13 -5.95 0.99
C THR A 357 17.65 -5.22 -0.26
N LEU A 358 16.33 -5.18 -0.51
CA LEU A 358 15.74 -4.35 -1.58
C LEU A 358 16.05 -2.87 -1.40
N GLU A 359 15.92 -2.36 -0.17
CA GLU A 359 16.26 -0.96 0.12
C GLU A 359 17.75 -0.67 -0.09
N ARG A 360 18.63 -1.61 0.30
CA ARG A 360 20.08 -1.46 0.15
C ARG A 360 20.52 -1.42 -1.32
N VAL A 361 19.85 -2.15 -2.21
CA VAL A 361 20.07 -2.06 -3.66
C VAL A 361 19.38 -0.85 -4.30
N GLY A 362 18.82 0.06 -3.48
CA GLY A 362 18.27 1.33 -3.90
C GLY A 362 16.83 1.28 -4.42
N ARG A 363 16.09 0.18 -4.17
CA ARG A 363 14.69 0.04 -4.56
C ARG A 363 13.78 0.56 -3.43
N VAL A 364 12.83 1.42 -3.77
CA VAL A 364 11.81 1.88 -2.80
C VAL A 364 10.80 0.76 -2.61
N CYS A 365 10.79 0.16 -1.41
CA CYS A 365 10.01 -1.03 -1.10
C CYS A 365 8.77 -0.69 -0.27
N ALA A 366 7.61 -1.17 -0.71
CA ALA A 366 6.42 -1.26 0.13
C ALA A 366 6.23 -2.71 0.58
N MET A 367 5.93 -2.93 1.86
CA MET A 367 5.58 -4.26 2.40
C MET A 367 4.12 -4.27 2.81
N VAL A 368 3.35 -5.25 2.32
CA VAL A 368 1.93 -5.43 2.61
C VAL A 368 1.73 -6.72 3.39
N GLY A 369 1.11 -6.62 4.57
CA GLY A 369 0.83 -7.76 5.43
C GLY A 369 -0.36 -7.51 6.38
N ASP A 370 -0.93 -8.55 6.95
CA ASP A 370 -2.00 -8.47 7.96
C ASP A 370 -1.59 -9.06 9.32
N GLY A 371 -0.59 -9.96 9.34
CA GLY A 371 -0.24 -10.78 10.48
C GLY A 371 0.84 -10.19 11.38
N SER A 372 0.84 -10.57 12.66
CA SER A 372 1.88 -10.15 13.63
C SER A 372 3.28 -10.57 13.19
N ASN A 373 3.40 -11.64 12.39
CA ASN A 373 4.63 -12.10 11.77
C ASN A 373 5.24 -11.09 10.78
N ASP A 374 4.41 -10.26 10.16
CA ASP A 374 4.84 -9.27 9.17
C ASP A 374 5.19 -7.92 9.79
N ALA A 375 4.81 -7.68 11.05
CA ALA A 375 4.97 -6.40 11.72
C ALA A 375 6.42 -5.86 11.66
N ALA A 376 7.43 -6.74 11.80
CA ALA A 376 8.83 -6.32 11.70
C ALA A 376 9.20 -5.90 10.26
N ALA A 377 8.74 -6.64 9.25
CA ALA A 377 9.00 -6.34 7.85
C ALA A 377 8.22 -5.10 7.37
N ILE A 378 6.97 -4.94 7.80
CA ILE A 378 6.14 -3.74 7.59
C ILE A 378 6.86 -2.50 8.13
N ARG A 379 7.41 -2.59 9.34
CA ARG A 379 8.14 -1.47 9.96
C ARG A 379 9.48 -1.19 9.27
N ALA A 380 10.15 -2.22 8.75
CA ALA A 380 11.43 -2.10 8.08
C ALA A 380 11.32 -1.53 6.66
N ALA A 381 10.16 -1.65 6.02
CA ALA A 381 9.95 -1.14 4.66
C ALA A 381 9.86 0.38 4.61
N THR A 382 10.21 0.94 3.45
CA THR A 382 10.09 2.38 3.17
C THR A 382 8.64 2.84 3.32
N VAL A 383 7.70 1.97 2.94
CA VAL A 383 6.28 2.10 3.25
C VAL A 383 5.74 0.79 3.80
N GLY A 384 5.38 0.79 5.08
CA GLY A 384 4.65 -0.32 5.69
C GLY A 384 3.14 -0.19 5.45
N ILE A 385 2.52 -1.22 4.89
CA ILE A 385 1.08 -1.28 4.61
C ILE A 385 0.45 -2.43 5.39
N GLY A 386 -0.50 -2.10 6.27
CA GLY A 386 -1.22 -3.05 7.10
C GLY A 386 -2.63 -3.31 6.57
N VAL A 387 -2.95 -4.56 6.27
CA VAL A 387 -4.31 -4.99 5.90
C VAL A 387 -5.07 -5.37 7.17
N VAL A 388 -6.29 -4.86 7.34
CA VAL A 388 -7.14 -5.24 8.48
C VAL A 388 -8.22 -6.18 7.97
N ALA A 389 -8.00 -7.49 8.15
CA ALA A 389 -8.96 -8.54 7.80
C ALA A 389 -9.71 -9.04 9.04
N ARG A 390 -10.79 -9.80 8.85
CA ARG A 390 -11.50 -10.41 9.99
C ARG A 390 -10.62 -11.47 10.64
N GLY A 391 -10.38 -11.35 11.94
CA GLY A 391 -9.53 -12.29 12.68
C GLY A 391 -8.02 -12.09 12.46
N SER A 392 -7.59 -11.00 11.81
CA SER A 392 -6.17 -10.68 11.65
C SER A 392 -5.56 -10.13 12.95
N ASP A 393 -4.29 -10.44 13.16
CA ASP A 393 -3.48 -9.93 14.26
C ASP A 393 -3.22 -8.40 14.17
N PRO A 394 -2.75 -7.74 15.24
CA PRO A 394 -2.57 -6.28 15.29
C PRO A 394 -1.39 -5.73 14.46
N ALA A 395 -1.03 -6.33 13.32
CA ALA A 395 0.08 -5.87 12.47
C ALA A 395 -0.12 -4.44 11.94
N HIS A 396 -1.38 -4.03 11.73
CA HIS A 396 -1.73 -2.67 11.32
C HIS A 396 -1.26 -1.58 12.32
N THR A 397 -0.96 -1.93 13.58
CA THR A 397 -0.48 -1.00 14.61
C THR A 397 0.93 -0.46 14.34
N VAL A 398 1.70 -1.10 13.46
CA VAL A 398 3.04 -0.65 13.07
C VAL A 398 3.11 -0.09 11.64
N ALA A 399 2.03 -0.23 10.87
CA ALA A 399 1.96 0.21 9.48
C ALA A 399 1.85 1.75 9.34
N ASP A 400 2.46 2.29 8.29
CA ASP A 400 2.35 3.70 7.91
C ASP A 400 1.00 4.00 7.22
N VAL A 401 0.50 3.03 6.47
CA VAL A 401 -0.79 3.05 5.77
C VAL A 401 -1.59 1.83 6.18
N VAL A 402 -2.87 2.02 6.51
CA VAL A 402 -3.76 0.93 6.91
C VAL A 402 -4.87 0.82 5.88
N LEU A 403 -5.16 -0.40 5.42
CA LEU A 403 -6.25 -0.75 4.52
C LEU A 403 -7.39 -1.39 5.34
N PRO A 404 -8.32 -0.59 5.88
CA PRO A 404 -9.50 -1.09 6.57
C PRO A 404 -10.38 -1.97 5.67
N ASP A 405 -11.04 -2.94 6.30
CA ASP A 405 -11.94 -3.91 5.66
C ASP A 405 -11.27 -4.75 4.57
N ALA A 406 -9.95 -4.92 4.69
CA ALA A 406 -9.10 -5.62 3.75
C ALA A 406 -9.23 -5.19 2.27
N ARG A 407 -9.48 -3.89 2.05
CA ARG A 407 -9.58 -3.29 0.71
C ARG A 407 -8.21 -3.11 0.05
N ILE A 408 -7.63 -4.21 -0.41
CA ILE A 408 -6.34 -4.24 -1.10
C ILE A 408 -6.38 -3.49 -2.44
N GLU A 409 -7.56 -3.36 -3.04
CA GLU A 409 -7.82 -2.62 -4.28
C GLU A 409 -7.62 -1.11 -4.14
N ALA A 410 -7.44 -0.58 -2.92
CA ALA A 410 -7.09 0.82 -2.65
C ALA A 410 -5.59 1.13 -2.88
N LEU A 411 -4.75 0.10 -3.01
CA LEU A 411 -3.30 0.24 -3.14
C LEU A 411 -2.87 0.94 -4.44
N PRO A 412 -3.42 0.63 -5.64
CA PRO A 412 -3.05 1.33 -6.87
C PRO A 412 -3.39 2.83 -6.81
N GLN A 413 -4.55 3.19 -6.24
CA GLN A 413 -4.95 4.59 -6.06
C GLN A 413 -4.06 5.27 -5.01
N ALA A 414 -3.59 4.55 -4.01
CA ALA A 414 -2.60 5.05 -3.05
C ALA A 414 -1.28 5.44 -3.72
N ILE A 415 -0.78 4.59 -4.63
CA ILE A 415 0.42 4.88 -5.43
C ILE A 415 0.16 6.05 -6.39
N ASP A 416 -0.98 6.08 -7.07
CA ASP A 416 -1.32 7.14 -8.02
C ASP A 416 -1.45 8.51 -7.35
N GLU A 417 -2.08 8.58 -6.19
CA GLU A 417 -2.17 9.82 -5.41
C GLU A 417 -0.80 10.25 -4.87
N GLY A 418 0.09 9.31 -4.52
CA GLY A 418 1.49 9.62 -4.19
C GLY A 418 2.25 10.22 -5.37
N ARG A 419 2.10 9.65 -6.58
CA ARG A 419 2.67 10.20 -7.82
C ARG A 419 2.11 11.59 -8.15
N GLU A 420 0.84 11.79 -7.84
CA GLU A 420 0.17 13.07 -8.04
C GLU A 420 0.60 14.13 -7.03
N LEU A 421 0.79 13.75 -5.77
CA LEU A 421 1.38 14.61 -4.74
C LEU A 421 2.72 15.18 -5.22
N TRP A 422 3.60 14.36 -5.80
CA TRP A 422 4.86 14.82 -6.36
C TRP A 422 4.68 15.85 -7.47
N ARG A 423 3.75 15.61 -8.41
CA ARG A 423 3.48 16.55 -9.51
C ARG A 423 2.94 17.89 -9.01
N ARG A 424 2.02 17.88 -8.03
CA ARG A 424 1.48 19.08 -7.39
C ARG A 424 2.57 19.86 -6.65
N VAL A 425 3.42 19.17 -5.89
CA VAL A 425 4.50 19.80 -5.15
C VAL A 425 5.56 20.36 -6.09
N GLN A 426 5.97 19.63 -7.12
CA GLN A 426 6.90 20.13 -8.14
C GLN A 426 6.37 21.41 -8.79
N ALA A 427 5.08 21.44 -9.13
CA ALA A 427 4.45 22.62 -9.70
C ALA A 427 4.44 23.80 -8.71
N ALA A 428 4.15 23.55 -7.43
CA ALA A 428 4.17 24.55 -6.36
C ALA A 428 5.58 25.11 -6.10
N VAL A 429 6.59 24.25 -6.00
CA VAL A 429 8.00 24.65 -5.86
C VAL A 429 8.48 25.44 -7.07
N SER A 430 8.05 25.07 -8.28
CA SER A 430 8.33 25.84 -9.50
C SER A 430 7.71 27.25 -9.47
N VAL A 431 6.57 27.44 -8.78
CA VAL A 431 5.99 28.77 -8.56
C VAL A 431 6.86 29.55 -7.56
N LEU A 432 7.19 28.95 -6.41
CA LEU A 432 8.00 29.58 -5.36
C LEU A 432 9.37 30.02 -5.87
N LEU A 433 10.14 29.10 -6.45
CA LEU A 433 11.49 29.39 -6.93
C LEU A 433 11.47 30.38 -8.10
N GLY A 434 10.47 30.28 -8.98
CA GLY A 434 10.30 31.21 -10.09
C GLY A 434 9.95 32.64 -9.63
N GLY A 435 9.12 32.77 -8.60
CA GLY A 435 8.76 34.04 -7.98
C GLY A 435 9.95 34.69 -7.28
N ASN A 436 10.59 33.98 -6.34
CA ASN A 436 11.80 34.40 -5.65
C ASN A 436 12.90 34.86 -6.62
N ALA A 437 13.18 34.08 -7.68
CA ALA A 437 14.17 34.46 -8.69
C ALA A 437 13.81 35.78 -9.40
N GLY A 438 12.52 35.97 -9.72
CA GLY A 438 12.03 37.22 -10.30
C GLY A 438 12.19 38.42 -9.37
N GLU A 439 11.98 38.23 -8.06
CA GLU A 439 12.16 39.27 -7.05
C GLU A 439 13.63 39.66 -6.86
N VAL A 440 14.53 38.68 -6.78
CA VAL A 440 15.97 38.90 -6.70
C VAL A 440 16.46 39.70 -7.91
N VAL A 441 16.08 39.29 -9.13
CA VAL A 441 16.43 40.01 -10.36
C VAL A 441 15.87 41.43 -10.34
N PHE A 442 14.61 41.62 -9.92
CA PHE A 442 14.00 42.93 -9.79
C PHE A 442 14.73 43.82 -8.78
N ALA A 443 15.12 43.27 -7.63
CA ALA A 443 15.84 43.98 -6.58
C ALA A 443 17.26 44.36 -7.00
N ILE A 444 17.99 43.47 -7.69
CA ILE A 444 19.33 43.75 -8.23
C ILE A 444 19.27 44.84 -9.30
N ILE A 445 18.38 44.70 -10.30
CA ILE A 445 18.26 45.69 -11.39
C ILE A 445 17.80 47.04 -10.84
N GLY A 446 16.80 47.04 -9.96
CA GLY A 446 16.29 48.27 -9.34
C GLY A 446 17.33 48.97 -8.47
N SER A 447 18.15 48.20 -7.73
CA SER A 447 19.30 48.73 -6.99
C SER A 447 20.38 49.25 -7.94
N ALA A 448 20.62 48.58 -9.06
CA ALA A 448 21.58 49.05 -10.06
C ALA A 448 21.13 50.36 -10.74
N ILE A 449 19.83 50.58 -10.94
CA ILE A 449 19.34 51.81 -11.57
C ILE A 449 19.26 52.95 -10.54
N THR A 450 18.52 52.74 -9.46
CA THR A 450 18.22 53.80 -8.48
C THR A 450 19.31 53.95 -7.40
N GLY A 451 20.19 52.96 -7.30
CA GLY A 451 21.14 52.79 -6.21
C GLY A 451 20.53 52.17 -4.95
N ARG A 452 19.21 52.19 -4.75
CA ARG A 452 18.54 51.69 -3.54
C ARG A 452 17.70 50.45 -3.88
N SER A 453 17.50 49.55 -2.93
CA SER A 453 16.54 48.46 -3.14
C SER A 453 15.14 49.05 -3.38
N PRO A 454 14.41 48.63 -4.44
CA PRO A 454 13.05 49.10 -4.71
C PRO A 454 12.06 48.77 -3.60
N LEU A 455 12.28 47.64 -2.92
CA LEU A 455 11.45 47.14 -1.83
C LEU A 455 12.32 46.96 -0.59
N ASN A 456 11.78 47.37 0.57
CA ASN A 456 12.41 47.03 1.85
C ASN A 456 12.11 45.57 2.22
N THR A 457 12.86 45.02 3.17
CA THR A 457 12.72 43.62 3.61
C THR A 457 11.28 43.27 4.02
N ARG A 458 10.58 44.17 4.73
CA ARG A 458 9.19 43.94 5.19
C ARG A 458 8.21 43.87 4.01
N GLN A 459 8.37 44.73 3.03
CA GLN A 459 7.54 44.72 1.82
C GLN A 459 7.79 43.46 1.01
N LEU A 460 9.04 43.04 0.91
CA LEU A 460 9.43 41.88 0.13
C LEU A 460 8.91 40.58 0.77
N LEU A 461 9.02 40.44 2.10
CA LEU A 461 8.37 39.36 2.86
C LEU A 461 6.85 39.33 2.63
N LEU A 462 6.19 40.49 2.64
CA LEU A 462 4.75 40.58 2.40
C LEU A 462 4.39 40.14 0.96
N VAL A 463 5.20 40.52 -0.03
CA VAL A 463 4.99 40.10 -1.43
C VAL A 463 5.21 38.59 -1.54
N ASN A 464 6.35 38.06 -1.10
CA ASN A 464 6.63 36.62 -1.09
C ASN A 464 5.51 35.81 -0.43
N MET A 465 5.00 36.25 0.73
CA MET A 465 3.90 35.56 1.40
C MET A 465 2.61 35.58 0.56
N LEU A 466 2.25 36.73 -0.02
CA LEU A 466 0.97 36.92 -0.72
C LEU A 466 0.96 36.40 -2.16
N THR A 467 2.05 36.58 -2.91
CA THR A 467 2.12 36.27 -4.34
C THR A 467 2.71 34.91 -4.64
N ASP A 468 3.51 34.37 -3.72
CA ASP A 468 4.27 33.14 -3.98
C ASP A 468 3.78 32.02 -3.05
N ALA A 469 3.86 32.21 -1.72
CA ALA A 469 3.50 31.17 -0.75
C ALA A 469 2.02 30.75 -0.84
N LEU A 470 1.08 31.71 -0.81
CA LEU A 470 -0.35 31.39 -0.88
C LEU A 470 -0.76 30.71 -2.20
N PRO A 471 -0.36 31.20 -3.39
CA PRO A 471 -0.70 30.51 -4.64
C PRO A 471 -0.02 29.14 -4.78
N ALA A 472 1.23 28.99 -4.30
CA ALA A 472 1.91 27.70 -4.30
C ALA A 472 1.20 26.68 -3.39
N ALA A 473 0.78 27.10 -2.19
CA ALA A 473 0.00 26.27 -1.28
C ALA A 473 -1.35 25.85 -1.91
N ALA A 474 -2.05 26.80 -2.56
CA ALA A 474 -3.29 26.50 -3.27
C ALA A 474 -3.09 25.47 -4.39
N LEU A 475 -1.99 25.59 -5.16
CA LEU A 475 -1.63 24.65 -6.21
C LEU A 475 -1.33 23.26 -5.64
N ALA A 476 -0.63 23.19 -4.52
CA ALA A 476 -0.23 21.95 -3.86
C ALA A 476 -1.42 21.12 -3.36
N VAL A 477 -2.53 21.79 -3.00
CA VAL A 477 -3.77 21.15 -2.53
C VAL A 477 -4.74 20.86 -3.68
N SER A 478 -4.61 21.56 -4.81
CA SER A 478 -5.55 21.49 -5.92
C SER A 478 -5.60 20.12 -6.60
N PRO A 479 -6.79 19.62 -6.99
CA PRO A 479 -6.89 18.45 -7.83
C PRO A 479 -6.32 18.76 -9.22
N THR A 480 -5.60 17.81 -9.79
CA THR A 480 -5.00 17.91 -11.11
C THR A 480 -6.00 17.54 -12.19
N THR A 481 -6.09 18.39 -13.22
CA THR A 481 -7.06 18.25 -14.31
C THR A 481 -6.45 17.61 -15.57
N SER A 482 -5.15 17.33 -15.58
CA SER A 482 -4.46 16.77 -16.75
C SER A 482 -4.00 15.34 -16.49
N ALA A 483 -4.43 14.41 -17.36
CA ALA A 483 -3.77 13.12 -17.56
C ALA A 483 -2.36 13.38 -18.12
N GLY A 484 -1.39 13.58 -17.23
CA GLY A 484 0.02 13.75 -17.58
C GLY A 484 0.66 12.40 -17.90
N GLU A 485 1.67 12.40 -18.77
CA GLU A 485 2.46 11.24 -19.17
C GLU A 485 2.88 10.38 -17.97
N ARG A 486 2.64 9.06 -18.08
CA ARG A 486 2.75 8.04 -17.02
C ARG A 486 4.19 7.72 -16.56
N GLY A 487 5.15 8.66 -16.67
CA GLY A 487 6.58 8.32 -16.62
C GLY A 487 7.44 8.96 -15.53
N THR A 488 7.02 10.02 -14.83
CA THR A 488 7.93 10.74 -13.92
C THR A 488 7.78 10.30 -12.46
N ARG A 489 8.82 9.64 -11.92
CA ARG A 489 9.00 9.34 -10.49
C ARG A 489 9.77 10.47 -9.82
N GLY A 490 9.21 11.09 -8.77
CA GLY A 490 9.88 12.13 -7.97
C GLY A 490 9.98 13.51 -8.66
N LEU A 491 10.80 14.42 -8.09
CA LEU A 491 11.09 15.75 -8.64
C LEU A 491 11.99 15.67 -9.88
N ASP A 492 11.48 16.09 -11.04
CA ASP A 492 12.33 16.31 -12.22
C ASP A 492 13.02 17.68 -12.14
N GLU A 493 14.30 17.68 -11.72
CA GLU A 493 15.13 18.88 -11.63
C GLU A 493 15.26 19.62 -12.97
N ARG A 494 15.31 18.90 -14.11
CA ARG A 494 15.49 19.54 -15.43
C ARG A 494 14.23 20.30 -15.84
N VAL A 495 13.06 19.71 -15.58
CA VAL A 495 11.76 20.37 -15.80
C VAL A 495 11.59 21.54 -14.82
N LEU A 496 12.00 21.36 -13.56
CA LEU A 496 11.97 22.43 -12.55
C LEU A 496 12.80 23.63 -12.99
N TRP A 497 14.08 23.44 -13.34
CA TRP A 497 14.97 24.53 -13.76
C TRP A 497 14.52 25.17 -15.08
N ARG A 498 13.97 24.41 -16.04
CA ARG A 498 13.34 24.96 -17.24
C ARG A 498 12.12 25.82 -16.91
N ALA A 499 11.26 25.38 -16.00
CA ALA A 499 10.08 26.13 -15.58
C ALA A 499 10.46 27.43 -14.85
N VAL A 500 11.46 27.38 -13.96
CA VAL A 500 12.04 28.55 -13.29
C VAL A 500 12.60 29.53 -14.33
N GLY A 501 13.38 29.04 -15.30
CA GLY A 501 13.94 29.87 -16.38
C GLY A 501 12.88 30.54 -17.26
N VAL A 502 11.86 29.79 -17.71
CA VAL A 502 10.78 30.32 -18.56
C VAL A 502 9.90 31.35 -17.82
N ARG A 503 9.63 31.14 -16.53
CA ARG A 503 8.84 32.09 -15.73
C ARG A 503 9.65 33.33 -15.33
N GLY A 504 10.94 33.18 -15.03
CA GLY A 504 11.86 34.30 -14.81
C GLY A 504 11.95 35.24 -16.03
N GLN A 505 11.81 34.70 -17.25
CA GLN A 505 11.81 35.49 -18.48
C GLN A 505 10.43 36.06 -18.90
N ARG A 506 9.32 35.52 -18.38
CA ARG A 506 7.94 35.91 -18.78
C ARG A 506 7.35 37.10 -18.01
N ARG A 507 8.17 38.01 -17.47
CA ARG A 507 7.77 39.37 -17.09
C ARG A 507 8.09 40.44 -18.15
N ARG A 508 8.28 40.07 -19.43
CA ARG A 508 8.18 41.04 -20.54
C ARG A 508 6.73 41.11 -21.03
N PRO A 509 6.05 42.27 -21.01
CA PRO A 509 4.74 42.40 -21.62
C PRO A 509 4.89 42.17 -23.12
N ARG A 510 4.42 41.03 -23.64
CA ARG A 510 4.30 40.88 -25.10
C ARG A 510 3.23 41.86 -25.57
N PRO A 511 3.51 42.74 -26.55
CA PRO A 511 2.47 43.54 -27.15
C PRO A 511 1.50 42.59 -27.83
N ARG A 512 0.21 42.70 -27.48
CA ARG A 512 -0.87 41.97 -28.16
C ARG A 512 -0.81 42.30 -29.66
N ARG A 513 -0.31 41.36 -30.48
CA ARG A 513 -0.62 41.37 -31.92
C ARG A 513 -2.12 41.11 -32.05
N ARG A 514 -2.85 42.10 -32.58
CA ARG A 514 -4.21 41.93 -33.09
C ARG A 514 -4.16 40.90 -34.23
N GLY A 515 -4.42 39.64 -33.93
CA GLY A 515 -4.64 38.59 -34.92
C GLY A 515 -6.13 38.47 -35.21
N ARG A 516 -6.52 38.73 -36.46
CA ARG A 516 -7.87 38.48 -37.00
C ARG A 516 -8.32 37.05 -36.71
N TRP A 517 -9.56 36.91 -36.29
CA TRP A 517 -10.28 35.63 -36.29
C TRP A 517 -10.54 35.20 -37.74
N PRO A 518 -10.23 33.95 -38.15
CA PRO A 518 -10.74 33.42 -39.40
C PRO A 518 -12.20 33.00 -39.18
N VAL A 519 -13.11 33.63 -39.92
CA VAL A 519 -14.48 33.17 -40.11
C VAL A 519 -14.43 31.96 -41.05
N SER A 520 -14.75 30.77 -40.56
CA SER A 520 -15.13 29.64 -41.42
C SER A 520 -16.63 29.36 -41.28
N ARG A 521 -17.33 29.54 -42.39
CA ARG A 521 -18.70 29.04 -42.62
C ARG A 521 -18.62 27.54 -42.90
N GLY A 522 -19.48 26.74 -42.27
CA GLY A 522 -19.65 25.33 -42.57
C GLY A 522 -20.43 24.62 -41.47
N GLY A 523 -21.74 24.50 -41.64
CA GLY A 523 -22.64 23.93 -40.65
C GLY A 523 -22.55 22.40 -40.56
N ARG A 524 -22.69 21.88 -39.33
CA ARG A 524 -23.44 20.67 -38.97
C ARG A 524 -23.58 20.60 -37.43
N ASN A 525 -24.76 20.17 -36.99
CA ASN A 525 -25.25 20.12 -35.62
C ASN A 525 -24.27 19.53 -34.60
N VAL A 526 -23.88 20.32 -33.59
CA VAL A 526 -23.34 19.83 -32.31
C VAL A 526 -24.07 20.56 -31.18
N ARG A 527 -24.64 19.78 -30.26
CA ARG A 527 -25.40 20.23 -29.08
C ARG A 527 -24.58 21.26 -28.27
N ARG A 528 -25.20 22.40 -27.93
CA ARG A 528 -24.63 23.45 -27.06
C ARG A 528 -24.31 22.88 -25.66
N PRO A 529 -23.09 23.04 -25.11
CA PRO A 529 -22.86 22.88 -23.69
C PRO A 529 -23.41 24.10 -22.95
N ARG A 530 -24.01 23.83 -21.79
CA ARG A 530 -24.58 24.82 -20.87
C ARG A 530 -23.56 25.91 -20.50
N ARG A 531 -24.08 27.13 -20.37
CA ARG A 531 -23.40 28.35 -19.93
C ARG A 531 -22.39 28.08 -18.80
N TRP A 532 -21.19 28.62 -18.98
CA TRP A 532 -20.24 28.89 -17.90
C TRP A 532 -20.94 29.70 -16.81
N SER A 533 -21.22 29.06 -15.67
CA SER A 533 -21.58 29.78 -14.45
C SER A 533 -20.34 30.54 -13.99
N ARG A 534 -20.53 31.86 -13.79
CA ARG A 534 -19.53 32.79 -13.27
C ARG A 534 -18.96 32.23 -11.96
N TRP A 535 -17.69 31.84 -11.98
CA TRP A 535 -16.92 31.65 -10.75
C TRP A 535 -16.83 33.01 -10.06
N SER A 536 -17.55 33.15 -8.95
CA SER A 536 -17.53 34.35 -8.10
C SER A 536 -16.60 34.04 -6.93
N PRO A 537 -15.52 34.82 -6.71
CA PRO A 537 -14.62 34.57 -5.59
C PRO A 537 -15.38 34.67 -4.25
N PRO A 538 -14.96 33.91 -3.21
CA PRO A 538 -15.59 33.91 -1.89
C PRO A 538 -15.80 35.34 -1.36
N SER A 539 -16.93 35.57 -0.68
CA SER A 539 -17.37 36.92 -0.25
C SER A 539 -16.33 37.65 0.61
N TRP A 540 -15.47 36.92 1.34
CA TRP A 540 -14.39 37.49 2.14
C TRP A 540 -13.23 38.03 1.27
N VAL A 541 -12.88 37.35 0.17
CA VAL A 541 -11.86 37.80 -0.79
C VAL A 541 -12.29 39.10 -1.46
N ARG A 542 -13.57 39.23 -1.87
CA ARG A 542 -14.11 40.49 -2.41
C ARG A 542 -14.13 41.60 -1.36
N ARG A 543 -14.51 41.31 -0.11
CA ARG A 543 -14.53 42.31 0.97
C ARG A 543 -13.12 42.79 1.34
N CYS A 544 -12.12 41.90 1.37
CA CYS A 544 -10.73 42.28 1.57
C CYS A 544 -10.20 43.18 0.45
N TRP A 545 -10.49 42.84 -0.81
CA TRP A 545 -10.07 43.63 -1.98
C TRP A 545 -10.72 45.03 -2.02
N ILE A 546 -12.00 45.14 -1.65
CA ILE A 546 -12.72 46.42 -1.60
C ILE A 546 -12.26 47.28 -0.42
N ARG A 547 -11.98 46.68 0.75
CA ARG A 547 -11.42 47.39 1.92
C ARG A 547 -10.01 47.89 1.67
N THR A 548 -9.14 47.09 1.04
CA THR A 548 -7.77 47.54 0.70
C THR A 548 -7.76 48.64 -0.35
N ARG A 549 -8.64 48.59 -1.36
CA ARG A 549 -8.79 49.69 -2.32
C ARG A 549 -9.23 51.01 -1.68
N ARG A 550 -10.17 50.96 -0.72
CA ARG A 550 -10.61 52.16 0.02
C ARG A 550 -9.50 52.71 0.92
N TRP A 551 -8.69 51.85 1.54
CA TRP A 551 -7.58 52.27 2.38
C TRP A 551 -6.47 52.98 1.59
N TRP A 552 -6.25 52.58 0.32
CA TRP A 552 -5.23 53.17 -0.56
C TRP A 552 -5.60 54.53 -1.17
N CYS A 553 -6.89 54.83 -1.36
CA CYS A 553 -7.32 56.09 -2.00
C CYS A 553 -7.58 57.25 -1.02
N SER A 554 -7.53 57.03 0.30
CA SER A 554 -7.88 58.05 1.28
C SER A 554 -6.82 58.19 2.38
N ARG A 555 -5.71 58.88 2.09
CA ARG A 555 -4.96 59.71 3.06
C ARG A 555 -3.91 60.59 2.37
N PRO A 556 -3.82 61.89 2.70
CA PRO A 556 -2.81 62.79 2.15
C PRO A 556 -1.45 62.57 2.80
N ALA A 557 -0.40 62.91 2.05
CA ALA A 557 1.00 62.84 2.46
C ALA A 557 1.27 63.65 3.74
N VAL A 558 1.75 63.00 4.79
CA VAL A 558 2.32 63.67 5.97
C VAL A 558 3.84 63.71 5.77
N ARG A 559 4.36 64.91 5.50
CA ARG A 559 5.78 65.25 5.73
C ARG A 559 6.01 65.31 7.22
N LEU A 560 7.08 64.69 7.72
CA LEU A 560 7.68 65.06 8.99
C LEU A 560 9.19 65.17 8.81
N SER A 561 9.64 66.37 9.16
CA SER A 561 10.98 66.89 9.44
C SER A 561 11.76 66.07 10.45
#